data_AF-A0A535M354-F1
#
_entry.id   AF-A0A535M354-F1
#
_cell.length_a   1.000
_cell.length_b   1.000
_cell.length_c   1.000
_cell.angle_alpha   90.00
_cell.angle_beta   90.00
_cell.angle_gamma   90.00
#
_symmetry.space_group_name_H-M   'P 1'
#
loop_
_entity.id
_entity.type
_entity.pdbx_description
1 polymer ?
#
loop_
_entity_poly.entity_id
_entity_poly.type
_entity_poly.pdbx_seq_one_letter_code
_entity_poly.pdbx_strand_id
1 'polypeptide(L)'
;MTRPVRAALTALGCKVNYAEMAELAGRLAAAGIELVGEDEPADVRVLNSCTVTVQADATTRQRISRLRRADPAAHLVLTGCSVDANPGRYPALVDSVFANADKEGIADHVLELAAARDHAREPVVAAPAPRRSRAFLKVQDGCDHRCTYCIVWRARGGVSRSVPLDEVLRHADAALAEGHRELVLTGVDLGSWGHERGERLSTLVGALLERVGGARLRLSSVNANDITPALAELNAHPRLCAHWHVPLQRRPRTTTPPPSLSSRRRGSSTATPSAGRRARTPPRRCSATGSTRRRRGGAAGRSAGRRRAPASPPGGAPWAAASRWSGSGSRTARPVG
;
A
#
# COMPACT_ATOMS: atom_id res chain seq x y z
N MET A 1 19.32 4.58 37.57
CA MET A 1 18.26 3.97 36.73
C MET A 1 18.42 4.52 35.33
N THR A 2 19.10 3.79 34.45
CA THR A 2 19.27 4.17 33.04
C THR A 2 18.03 3.75 32.26
N ARG A 3 17.34 4.71 31.62
CA ARG A 3 16.17 4.45 30.77
C ARG A 3 16.66 3.83 29.45
N PRO A 4 15.96 2.83 28.87
CA PRO A 4 16.27 2.35 27.52
C PRO A 4 16.23 3.50 26.50
N VAL A 5 17.03 3.39 25.45
CA VAL A 5 17.01 4.36 24.34
C VAL A 5 15.68 4.24 23.62
N ARG A 6 15.03 5.38 23.41
CA ARG A 6 13.73 5.49 22.75
C ARG A 6 13.89 5.87 21.29
N ALA A 7 13.24 5.14 20.39
CA ALA A 7 13.22 5.43 18.96
C ALA A 7 11.79 5.63 18.45
N ALA A 8 11.60 6.66 17.61
CA ALA A 8 10.35 6.88 16.88
C ALA A 8 10.57 6.73 15.38
N LEU A 9 9.73 5.94 14.72
CA LEU A 9 9.83 5.64 13.28
C LEU A 9 8.64 6.23 12.55
N THR A 10 8.89 6.95 11.46
CA THR A 10 7.86 7.57 10.63
C THR A 10 8.05 7.19 9.18
N ALA A 11 6.98 6.71 8.53
CA ALA A 11 6.95 6.45 7.10
C ALA A 11 6.04 7.44 6.38
N LEU A 12 6.54 8.05 5.30
CA LEU A 12 5.75 8.83 4.36
C LEU A 12 5.54 8.02 3.07
N GLY A 13 4.44 8.27 2.37
CA GLY A 13 4.22 7.74 1.01
C GLY A 13 3.59 6.35 0.96
N CYS A 14 4.31 5.38 0.39
CA CYS A 14 3.73 4.13 -0.09
C CYS A 14 3.80 2.97 0.93
N LYS A 15 3.06 1.90 0.66
CA LYS A 15 3.03 0.67 1.49
C LYS A 15 4.40 0.02 1.66
N VAL A 16 5.29 0.13 0.68
CA VAL A 16 6.68 -0.35 0.77
C VAL A 16 7.42 0.40 1.88
N ASN A 17 7.30 1.72 1.95
CA ASN A 17 7.93 2.51 3.02
C ASN A 17 7.42 2.12 4.42
N TYR A 18 6.13 1.79 4.55
CA TYR A 18 5.58 1.29 5.82
C TYR A 18 6.09 -0.11 6.17
N ALA A 19 6.22 -1.01 5.20
CA ALA A 19 6.78 -2.34 5.42
C ALA A 19 8.25 -2.25 5.88
N GLU A 20 9.06 -1.40 5.24
CA GLU A 20 10.45 -1.17 5.64
C GLU A 20 10.58 -0.61 7.07
N MET A 21 9.70 0.31 7.48
CA MET A 21 9.71 0.82 8.85
C MET A 21 9.22 -0.20 9.87
N ALA A 22 8.29 -1.09 9.51
CA ALA A 22 7.87 -2.19 10.38
C ALA A 22 9.01 -3.21 10.57
N GLU A 23 9.78 -3.49 9.52
CA GLU A 23 10.96 -4.35 9.60
C GLU A 23 12.06 -3.74 10.49
N LEU A 24 12.36 -2.46 10.29
CA LEU A 24 13.30 -1.72 11.16
C LEU A 24 12.82 -1.68 12.61
N ALA A 25 11.51 -1.49 12.84
CA ALA A 25 10.91 -1.57 14.17
C ALA A 25 11.20 -2.91 14.84
N GLY A 26 10.95 -4.02 14.14
CA GLY A 26 11.24 -5.36 14.65
C GLY A 26 12.71 -5.55 15.02
N ARG A 27 13.64 -5.12 14.15
CA ARG A 27 15.08 -5.21 14.42
C ARG A 27 15.50 -4.39 15.66
N LEU A 28 15.00 -3.15 15.79
CA LEU A 28 15.31 -2.28 16.92
C LEU A 28 14.72 -2.81 18.24
N ALA A 29 13.47 -3.27 18.22
CA ALA A 29 12.82 -3.84 19.39
C ALA A 29 13.53 -5.11 19.87
N ALA A 30 13.93 -6.00 18.94
CA ALA A 30 14.71 -7.19 19.27
C ALA A 30 16.09 -6.87 19.89
N ALA A 31 16.64 -5.69 19.58
CA ALA A 31 17.90 -5.20 20.13
C ALA A 31 17.74 -4.37 21.43
N GLY A 32 16.53 -4.34 22.01
CA GLY A 32 16.25 -3.68 23.29
C GLY A 32 15.98 -2.17 23.22
N ILE A 33 15.75 -1.63 22.02
CA ILE A 33 15.36 -0.23 21.84
C ILE A 33 13.85 -0.08 22.11
N GLU A 34 13.48 0.90 22.93
CA GLU A 34 12.08 1.20 23.23
C GLU A 34 11.45 1.96 22.05
N LEU A 35 10.50 1.34 21.35
CA LEU A 35 9.76 2.00 20.28
C LEU A 35 8.62 2.83 20.84
N VAL A 36 8.55 4.10 20.45
CA VAL A 36 7.53 5.03 20.93
C VAL A 36 6.74 5.64 19.78
N GLY A 37 5.57 6.21 20.10
CA GLY A 37 4.72 6.87 19.12
C GLY A 37 5.43 8.01 18.39
N GLU A 38 5.01 8.31 17.16
CA GLU A 38 5.65 9.35 16.34
C GLU A 38 5.66 10.74 17.00
N ASP A 39 4.66 11.04 17.82
CA ASP A 39 4.49 12.32 18.51
C ASP A 39 5.06 12.32 19.94
N GLU A 40 5.56 11.18 20.41
CA GLU A 40 6.24 11.09 21.71
C GLU A 40 7.71 11.53 21.60
N PRO A 41 8.32 12.06 22.67
CA PRO A 41 9.75 12.37 22.68
C PRO A 41 10.59 11.12 22.44
N ALA A 42 11.64 11.20 21.64
CA ALA A 42 12.50 10.05 21.32
C ALA A 42 13.97 10.47 21.26
N ASP A 43 14.87 9.57 21.65
CA ASP A 43 16.31 9.83 21.60
C ASP A 43 16.86 9.73 20.16
N VAL A 44 16.17 8.94 19.32
CA VAL A 44 16.44 8.78 17.88
C VAL A 44 15.13 8.79 17.09
N ARG A 45 15.11 9.48 15.95
CA ARG A 45 13.96 9.55 15.04
C ARG A 45 14.37 9.10 13.65
N VAL A 46 13.67 8.13 13.07
CA VAL A 46 13.91 7.69 11.69
C VAL A 46 12.74 8.09 10.81
N LEU A 47 13.01 8.88 9.76
CA LEU A 47 12.02 9.30 8.79
C LEU A 47 12.30 8.63 7.43
N ASN A 48 11.36 7.81 6.94
CA ASN A 48 11.39 7.23 5.60
C ASN A 48 10.57 8.10 4.62
N SER A 49 11.29 8.78 3.73
CA SER A 49 10.79 9.81 2.81
C SER A 49 10.15 9.25 1.54
N CYS A 50 9.38 10.11 0.86
CA CYS A 50 8.75 9.80 -0.43
C CYS A 50 9.00 10.92 -1.44
N THR A 51 9.14 10.55 -2.72
CA THR A 51 9.51 11.49 -3.82
C THR A 51 8.58 11.41 -5.03
N VAL A 52 7.49 10.64 -4.95
CA VAL A 52 6.62 10.35 -6.11
C VAL A 52 6.01 11.60 -6.74
N THR A 53 5.85 12.67 -5.97
CA THR A 53 5.42 13.98 -6.43
C THR A 53 6.23 15.08 -5.76
N VAL A 54 6.23 16.28 -6.36
CA VAL A 54 6.83 17.48 -5.74
C VAL A 54 6.21 17.77 -4.36
N GLN A 55 4.92 17.47 -4.18
CA GLN A 55 4.24 17.61 -2.89
C GLN A 55 4.74 16.58 -1.87
N ALA A 56 5.12 15.37 -2.28
CA ALA A 56 5.71 14.37 -1.39
C ALA A 56 7.07 14.84 -0.86
N ASP A 57 7.90 15.44 -1.71
CA ASP A 57 9.17 16.06 -1.29
C ASP A 57 8.94 17.24 -0.34
N ALA A 58 7.94 18.09 -0.62
CA ALA A 58 7.58 19.20 0.26
C ALA A 58 7.09 18.70 1.64
N THR A 59 6.31 17.63 1.66
CA THR A 59 5.83 16.98 2.89
C THR A 59 7.00 16.43 3.70
N THR A 60 7.99 15.83 3.04
CA THR A 60 9.22 15.34 3.70
C THR A 60 9.94 16.48 4.42
N ARG A 61 10.21 17.60 3.73
CA ARG A 61 10.86 18.77 4.33
C ARG A 61 10.05 19.36 5.48
N GLN A 62 8.73 19.48 5.30
CA GLN A 62 7.85 19.97 6.35
C GLN A 62 7.88 19.06 7.59
N ARG A 63 7.91 17.74 7.41
CA ARG A 63 8.01 16.78 8.51
C ARG A 63 9.34 16.92 9.24
N ILE A 64 10.47 17.04 8.52
CA ILE A 64 11.80 17.31 9.12
C ILE A 64 11.74 18.57 10.00
N SER A 65 11.27 19.70 9.46
CA SER A 65 11.19 20.96 10.22
C SER A 65 10.23 20.89 11.42
N ARG A 66 9.22 20.03 11.40
CA ARG A 66 8.34 19.80 12.56
C ARG A 66 9.03 18.95 13.61
N LEU A 67 9.66 17.84 13.21
CA LEU A 67 10.37 16.95 14.13
C LEU A 67 11.51 17.68 14.84
N ARG A 68 12.29 18.50 14.12
CA ARG A 68 13.35 19.31 14.73
C ARG A 68 12.88 20.35 15.73
N ARG A 69 11.69 20.92 15.54
CA ARG A 69 11.12 21.88 16.50
C ARG A 69 10.51 21.18 17.71
N ALA A 70 9.89 20.03 17.50
CA ALA A 70 9.28 19.26 18.58
C ALA A 70 10.34 18.58 19.46
N ASP A 71 11.45 18.16 18.87
CA ASP A 71 12.47 17.35 19.55
C ASP A 71 13.88 17.75 19.08
N PRO A 72 14.40 18.91 19.51
CA PRO A 72 15.69 19.43 19.03
C PRO A 72 16.90 18.56 19.42
N ALA A 73 16.77 17.78 20.50
CA ALA A 73 17.83 16.92 21.02
C ALA A 73 17.85 15.51 20.41
N ALA A 74 16.77 15.10 19.73
CA ALA A 74 16.70 13.81 19.07
C ALA A 74 17.66 13.73 17.87
N HIS A 75 18.33 12.58 17.73
CA HIS A 75 19.10 12.29 16.52
C HIS A 75 18.16 11.95 15.37
N LEU A 76 18.10 12.76 14.33
CA LEU A 76 17.21 12.57 13.19
C LEU A 76 17.95 11.87 12.04
N VAL A 77 17.51 10.65 11.76
CA VAL A 77 17.93 9.84 10.62
C VAL A 77 16.91 9.98 9.50
N LEU A 78 17.37 10.25 8.28
CA LEU A 78 16.53 10.30 7.08
C LEU A 78 16.91 9.18 6.11
N THR A 79 15.91 8.51 5.56
CA THR A 79 16.07 7.56 4.46
C THR A 79 14.90 7.68 3.47
N GLY A 80 14.84 6.80 2.47
CA GLY A 80 13.72 6.69 1.54
C GLY A 80 13.96 7.40 0.22
N CYS A 81 12.99 7.26 -0.69
CA CYS A 81 13.17 7.60 -2.11
C CYS A 81 13.57 9.07 -2.37
N SER A 82 13.23 10.01 -1.49
CA SER A 82 13.59 11.41 -1.70
C SER A 82 15.09 11.64 -1.53
N VAL A 83 15.75 10.86 -0.65
CA VAL A 83 17.21 10.89 -0.47
C VAL A 83 17.90 10.52 -1.77
N ASP A 84 17.54 9.37 -2.35
CA ASP A 84 18.17 8.87 -3.58
C ASP A 84 17.82 9.72 -4.80
N ALA A 85 16.61 10.25 -4.86
CA ALA A 85 16.18 11.09 -5.98
C ALA A 85 16.76 12.50 -5.95
N ASN A 86 17.19 13.00 -4.79
CA ASN A 86 17.65 14.37 -4.60
C ASN A 86 18.95 14.42 -3.77
N PRO A 87 20.07 13.89 -4.30
CA PRO A 87 21.34 13.89 -3.59
C PRO A 87 21.75 15.33 -3.24
N GLY A 88 22.25 15.52 -2.01
CA GLY A 88 22.69 16.83 -1.49
C GLY A 88 21.59 17.70 -0.88
N ARG A 89 20.30 17.35 -1.01
CA ARG A 89 19.20 18.18 -0.47
C ARG A 89 19.10 18.16 1.07
N TYR A 90 19.45 17.03 1.68
CA TYR A 90 19.12 16.72 3.07
C TYR A 90 20.25 16.74 4.10
N PRO A 91 21.55 16.55 3.77
CA PRO A 91 22.60 16.45 4.77
C PRO A 91 22.68 17.60 5.78
N ALA A 92 22.32 18.83 5.37
CA ALA A 92 22.32 19.98 6.28
C ALA A 92 21.06 20.11 7.16
N LEU A 93 20.05 19.25 6.97
CA LEU A 93 18.75 19.33 7.64
C LEU A 93 18.54 18.24 8.71
N VAL A 94 19.37 17.19 8.67
CA VAL A 94 19.25 15.97 9.50
C VAL A 94 20.64 15.52 9.96
N ASP A 95 20.72 14.65 10.97
CA ASP A 95 22.02 14.25 11.55
C ASP A 95 22.65 13.08 10.77
N SER A 96 21.83 12.24 10.14
CA SER A 96 22.31 11.11 9.33
C SER A 96 21.37 10.83 8.16
N VAL A 97 21.95 10.44 7.03
CA VAL A 97 21.21 10.15 5.78
C VAL A 97 21.63 8.77 5.29
N PHE A 98 20.65 7.92 4.99
CA PHE A 98 20.86 6.58 4.42
C PHE A 98 20.14 6.46 3.09
N ALA A 99 20.87 6.02 2.06
CA ALA A 99 20.27 5.63 0.78
C ALA A 99 19.33 4.43 0.97
N ASN A 100 18.45 4.17 -0.01
CA ASN A 100 17.59 2.98 0.07
C ASN A 100 18.38 1.67 0.16
N ALA A 101 19.55 1.61 -0.50
CA ALA A 101 20.42 0.44 -0.51
C ALA A 101 21.07 0.16 0.87
N ASP A 102 21.27 1.21 1.67
CA ASP A 102 22.02 1.13 2.94
C ASP A 102 21.09 1.08 4.16
N LYS A 103 19.77 0.88 3.95
CA LYS A 103 18.76 0.90 5.03
C LYS A 103 19.01 -0.14 6.11
N GLU A 104 19.67 -1.24 5.77
CA GLU A 104 19.98 -2.29 6.74
C GLU A 104 20.91 -1.79 7.84
N GLY A 105 21.83 -0.88 7.52
CA GLY A 105 22.77 -0.28 8.49
C GLY A 105 22.14 0.76 9.41
N ILE A 106 20.87 1.16 9.20
CA ILE A 106 20.18 2.09 10.10
C ILE A 106 20.06 1.47 11.50
N ALA A 107 19.73 0.18 11.59
CA ALA A 107 19.61 -0.48 12.89
C ALA A 107 20.93 -0.41 13.67
N ASP A 108 22.03 -0.79 13.03
CA ASP A 108 23.37 -0.77 13.63
C ASP A 108 23.77 0.64 14.08
N HIS A 109 23.54 1.65 13.24
CA HIS A 109 23.78 3.06 13.59
C HIS A 109 22.99 3.50 14.83
N VAL A 110 21.72 3.11 14.96
CA VAL A 110 20.92 3.41 16.16
C VAL A 110 21.50 2.71 17.39
N LEU A 111 22.00 1.49 17.25
CA LEU A 111 22.62 0.75 18.35
C LEU A 111 23.96 1.35 18.78
N GLU A 112 24.75 1.88 17.84
CA GLU A 112 25.98 2.62 18.13
C GLU A 112 25.69 3.91 18.91
N LEU A 113 24.69 4.68 18.47
CA LEU A 113 24.22 5.86 19.21
C LEU A 113 23.71 5.51 20.60
N ALA A 114 23.06 4.35 20.75
CA ALA A 114 22.59 3.88 22.04
C ALA A 114 23.74 3.49 22.98
N ALA A 115 24.77 2.82 22.44
CA ALA A 115 25.96 2.44 23.21
C ALA A 115 26.76 3.68 23.67
N ALA A 116 26.90 4.69 22.81
CA ALA A 116 27.60 5.94 23.14
C ALA A 116 26.92 6.75 24.25
N ARG A 117 25.64 6.49 24.52
CA ARG A 117 24.87 7.16 25.59
C ARG A 117 25.02 6.49 26.96
N ASP A 118 25.85 5.45 27.10
CA ASP A 118 26.13 4.72 28.36
C ASP A 118 24.85 4.21 29.05
N HIS A 119 23.96 3.60 28.27
CA HIS A 119 22.72 3.03 28.79
C HIS A 119 22.87 1.52 28.95
N ALA A 120 22.79 1.03 30.19
CA ALA A 120 22.77 -0.39 30.48
C ALA A 120 21.62 -1.06 29.69
N ARG A 121 21.99 -2.02 28.84
CA ARG A 121 21.07 -2.84 28.05
C ARG A 121 20.46 -3.92 28.95
N GLU A 122 19.36 -3.59 29.62
CA GLU A 122 18.41 -4.65 29.98
C GLU A 122 17.48 -4.87 28.79
N PRO A 123 17.20 -6.14 28.40
CA PRO A 123 16.19 -6.43 27.38
C PRO A 123 14.84 -5.99 27.93
N VAL A 124 14.39 -4.82 27.51
CA VAL A 124 13.04 -4.35 27.81
C VAL A 124 12.08 -5.19 26.98
N VAL A 125 11.08 -5.76 27.64
CA VAL A 125 9.91 -6.33 26.96
C VAL A 125 9.26 -5.17 26.21
N ALA A 126 9.54 -5.06 24.92
CA ALA A 126 9.05 -3.98 24.09
C ALA A 126 7.52 -3.91 24.21
N ALA A 127 7.01 -2.76 24.64
CA ALA A 127 5.59 -2.49 24.53
C ALA A 127 5.20 -2.65 23.04
N PRO A 128 4.13 -3.38 22.70
CA PRO A 128 3.78 -3.61 21.32
C PRO A 128 3.53 -2.26 20.64
N ALA A 129 4.32 -1.96 19.60
CA ALA A 129 4.16 -0.77 18.78
C ALA A 129 2.70 -0.66 18.30
N PRO A 130 2.17 0.57 18.12
CA PRO A 130 0.78 0.78 17.71
C PRO A 130 0.44 -0.05 16.46
N ARG A 131 -0.44 -1.02 16.63
CA ARG A 131 -0.70 -2.07 15.64
C ARG A 131 -1.71 -1.60 14.61
N ARG A 132 -1.30 -1.59 13.34
CA ARG A 132 -2.27 -1.54 12.24
C ARG A 132 -3.03 -2.86 12.19
N SER A 133 -4.30 -2.80 11.80
CA SER A 133 -5.09 -4.02 11.58
C SER A 133 -4.53 -4.93 10.49
N ARG A 134 -3.67 -4.41 9.62
CA ARG A 134 -3.04 -5.11 8.48
C ARG A 134 -1.52 -4.99 8.56
N ALA A 135 -0.83 -6.09 8.27
CA ALA A 135 0.61 -6.10 8.05
C ALA A 135 0.92 -5.88 6.57
N PHE A 136 1.89 -5.01 6.27
CA PHE A 136 2.44 -4.88 4.92
C PHE A 136 3.68 -5.76 4.80
N LEU A 137 3.66 -6.69 3.85
CA LEU A 137 4.79 -7.57 3.56
C LEU A 137 5.47 -7.06 2.29
N LYS A 138 6.67 -6.49 2.42
CA LYS A 138 7.49 -6.16 1.26
C LYS A 138 7.95 -7.46 0.63
N VAL A 139 7.52 -7.71 -0.60
CA VAL A 139 7.92 -8.91 -1.35
C VAL A 139 8.74 -8.55 -2.58
N GLN A 140 8.68 -7.31 -3.04
CA GLN A 140 9.37 -6.85 -4.24
C GLN A 140 9.79 -5.38 -4.05
N ASP A 141 10.94 -5.01 -4.60
CA ASP A 141 11.48 -3.65 -4.57
C ASP A 141 12.09 -3.27 -5.92
N GLY A 142 12.21 -1.97 -6.20
CA GLY A 142 12.68 -1.47 -7.49
C GLY A 142 11.70 -1.71 -8.64
N CYS A 143 12.07 -1.34 -9.87
CA CYS A 143 11.20 -1.51 -11.03
C CYS A 143 12.00 -1.42 -12.33
N ASP A 144 11.77 -2.35 -13.25
CA ASP A 144 12.40 -2.34 -14.58
C ASP A 144 11.67 -1.41 -15.58
N HIS A 145 10.44 -1.00 -15.24
CA HIS A 145 9.65 -0.10 -16.07
C HIS A 145 10.22 1.32 -16.04
N ARG A 146 10.64 1.80 -17.22
CA ARG A 146 11.13 3.18 -17.41
C ARG A 146 10.00 4.12 -17.81
N CYS A 147 8.93 4.15 -17.01
CA CYS A 147 7.79 5.02 -17.28
C CYS A 147 8.22 6.49 -17.29
N THR A 148 7.82 7.24 -18.34
CA THR A 148 8.23 8.64 -18.55
C THR A 148 7.82 9.59 -17.42
N TYR A 149 6.79 9.24 -16.66
CA TYR A 149 6.26 10.02 -15.55
C TYR A 149 6.78 9.59 -14.18
N CYS A 150 7.43 8.42 -14.08
CA CYS A 150 7.75 7.80 -12.79
C CYS A 150 9.24 7.94 -12.46
N ILE A 151 9.56 8.54 -11.31
CA ILE A 151 10.93 8.65 -10.80
C ILE A 151 11.35 7.42 -9.96
N VAL A 152 10.38 6.60 -9.53
CA VAL A 152 10.60 5.56 -8.51
C VAL A 152 11.61 4.51 -8.95
N TRP A 153 11.62 4.12 -10.24
CA TRP A 153 12.63 3.19 -10.75
C TRP A 153 14.04 3.71 -10.44
N ARG A 154 14.32 5.00 -10.70
CA ARG A 154 15.63 5.61 -10.40
C ARG A 154 15.90 5.69 -8.91
N ALA A 155 14.91 6.12 -8.12
CA ALA A 155 15.05 6.29 -6.68
C ALA A 155 15.24 4.97 -5.92
N ARG A 156 14.93 3.82 -6.54
CA ARG A 156 15.04 2.48 -5.95
C ARG A 156 15.93 1.56 -6.80
N GLY A 157 17.04 2.09 -7.32
CA GLY A 157 18.14 1.31 -7.91
C GLY A 157 17.91 0.81 -9.35
N GLY A 158 16.77 1.11 -9.96
CA GLY A 158 16.49 0.92 -11.38
C GLY A 158 16.25 -0.51 -11.85
N VAL A 159 16.32 -1.49 -10.94
CA VAL A 159 16.18 -2.92 -11.22
C VAL A 159 15.16 -3.50 -10.25
N SER A 160 14.23 -4.31 -10.78
CA SER A 160 13.31 -5.08 -9.94
C SER A 160 14.06 -6.17 -9.18
N ARG A 161 13.82 -6.28 -7.88
CA ARG A 161 14.36 -7.34 -7.03
C ARG A 161 13.24 -7.92 -6.19
N SER A 162 13.15 -9.24 -6.18
CA SER A 162 12.17 -9.95 -5.38
C SER A 162 12.81 -10.45 -4.10
N VAL A 163 12.06 -10.34 -3.00
CA VAL A 163 12.37 -11.04 -1.76
C VAL A 163 12.17 -12.54 -2.02
N PRO A 164 13.14 -13.41 -1.65
CA PRO A 164 13.02 -14.85 -1.75
C PRO A 164 11.76 -15.41 -1.07
N LEU A 165 11.20 -16.48 -1.62
CA LEU A 165 9.93 -17.05 -1.14
C LEU A 165 9.98 -17.44 0.34
N ASP A 166 11.04 -18.13 0.75
CA ASP A 166 11.27 -18.56 2.14
C ASP A 166 11.30 -17.37 3.11
N GLU A 167 11.95 -16.28 2.71
CA GLU A 167 11.98 -15.05 3.49
C GLU A 167 10.60 -14.39 3.58
N VAL A 168 9.83 -14.36 2.48
CA VAL A 168 8.45 -13.86 2.50
C VAL A 168 7.57 -14.71 3.43
N LEU A 169 7.71 -16.04 3.40
CA LEU A 169 6.96 -16.94 4.28
C LEU A 169 7.33 -16.70 5.75
N ARG A 170 8.61 -16.51 6.06
CA ARG A 170 9.07 -16.17 7.42
C ARG A 170 8.47 -14.83 7.90
N HIS A 171 8.44 -13.81 7.04
CA HIS A 171 7.81 -12.53 7.36
C HIS A 171 6.29 -12.66 7.55
N ALA A 172 5.62 -13.50 6.77
CA ALA A 172 4.21 -13.79 6.94
C ALA A 172 3.94 -14.47 8.29
N ASP A 173 4.72 -15.49 8.66
CA ASP A 173 4.59 -16.20 9.94
C ASP A 173 4.81 -15.25 11.13
N ALA A 174 5.82 -14.38 11.07
CA ALA A 174 6.06 -13.37 12.10
C ALA A 174 4.84 -12.44 12.26
N ALA A 175 4.29 -11.92 11.16
CA ALA A 175 3.11 -11.08 11.20
C ALA A 175 1.87 -11.80 11.77
N LEU A 176 1.71 -13.10 11.49
CA LEU A 176 0.63 -13.91 12.07
C LEU A 176 0.82 -14.16 13.56
N ALA A 177 2.06 -14.41 14.01
CA ALA A 177 2.40 -14.55 15.42
C ALA A 177 2.16 -13.25 16.19
N GLU A 178 2.36 -12.10 15.53
CA GLU A 178 1.96 -10.79 16.02
C GLU A 178 0.43 -10.58 15.99
N GLY A 179 -0.37 -11.53 15.52
CA GLY A 179 -1.84 -11.47 15.55
C GLY A 179 -2.47 -10.67 14.41
N HIS A 180 -1.71 -10.34 13.36
CA HIS A 180 -2.30 -9.73 12.15
C HIS A 180 -3.21 -10.73 11.44
N ARG A 181 -4.43 -10.30 11.11
CA ARG A 181 -5.44 -11.14 10.41
C ARG A 181 -5.53 -10.87 8.91
N GLU A 182 -4.83 -9.85 8.43
CA GLU A 182 -4.77 -9.48 7.02
C GLU A 182 -3.34 -9.11 6.64
N LEU A 183 -2.78 -9.83 5.67
CA LEU A 183 -1.46 -9.61 5.10
C LEU A 183 -1.62 -8.95 3.73
N VAL A 184 -0.93 -7.83 3.53
CA VAL A 184 -0.98 -7.06 2.29
C VAL A 184 0.37 -7.15 1.61
N LEU A 185 0.44 -7.86 0.49
CA LEU A 185 1.65 -7.96 -0.32
C LEU A 185 1.93 -6.63 -0.99
N THR A 186 3.10 -6.08 -0.71
CA THR A 186 3.53 -4.80 -1.26
C THR A 186 4.80 -4.95 -2.06
N GLY A 187 4.83 -4.24 -3.18
CA GLY A 187 6.01 -4.02 -3.99
C GLY A 187 5.89 -2.69 -4.71
N VAL A 188 7.00 -2.22 -5.27
CA VAL A 188 6.99 -1.07 -6.20
C VAL A 188 6.28 -1.48 -7.48
N ASP A 189 6.59 -2.68 -7.96
CA ASP A 189 6.02 -3.35 -9.12
C ASP A 189 5.73 -4.81 -8.74
N LEU A 190 4.67 -5.01 -7.95
CA LEU A 190 4.34 -6.30 -7.34
C LEU A 190 4.22 -7.45 -8.35
N GLY A 191 3.72 -7.15 -9.55
CA GLY A 191 3.55 -8.11 -10.64
C GLY A 191 4.86 -8.73 -11.10
N SER A 192 5.96 -7.98 -10.99
CA SER A 192 7.30 -8.40 -11.38
C SER A 192 8.01 -9.31 -10.37
N TRP A 193 7.33 -9.71 -9.27
CA TRP A 193 7.89 -10.67 -8.34
C TRP A 193 8.25 -11.98 -9.06
N GLY A 194 9.47 -12.44 -8.85
CA GLY A 194 10.00 -13.70 -9.35
C GLY A 194 10.51 -13.66 -10.79
N HIS A 195 10.33 -12.56 -11.53
CA HIS A 195 10.73 -12.47 -12.94
C HIS A 195 12.22 -12.76 -13.15
N GLU A 196 13.08 -12.33 -12.24
CA GLU A 196 14.53 -12.58 -12.31
C GLU A 196 14.91 -14.06 -12.11
N ARG A 197 13.99 -14.88 -11.59
CA ARG A 197 14.15 -16.34 -11.40
C ARG A 197 13.27 -17.17 -12.36
N GLY A 198 12.56 -16.52 -13.28
CA GLY A 198 11.56 -17.19 -14.13
C GLY A 198 10.29 -17.62 -13.38
N GLU A 199 10.08 -17.11 -12.17
CA GLU A 199 8.88 -17.33 -11.36
C GLU A 199 7.83 -16.24 -11.64
N ARG A 200 6.61 -16.44 -11.11
CA ARG A 200 5.49 -15.51 -11.26
C ARG A 200 4.87 -15.19 -9.91
N LEU A 201 4.25 -14.01 -9.82
CA LEU A 201 3.49 -13.60 -8.64
C LEU A 201 2.43 -14.65 -8.22
N SER A 202 1.82 -15.38 -9.16
CA SER A 202 0.87 -16.46 -8.84
C SER A 202 1.49 -17.56 -7.98
N THR A 203 2.77 -17.89 -8.20
CA THR A 203 3.51 -18.88 -7.39
C THR A 203 3.62 -18.41 -5.93
N LEU A 204 4.04 -17.16 -5.72
CA LEU A 204 4.11 -16.58 -4.38
C LEU A 204 2.74 -16.55 -3.69
N VAL A 205 1.72 -16.09 -4.41
CA VAL A 205 0.36 -15.98 -3.86
C VAL A 205 -0.18 -17.37 -3.49
N GLY A 206 0.01 -18.38 -4.35
CA GLY A 206 -0.37 -19.76 -4.07
C GLY A 206 0.29 -20.30 -2.80
N ALA A 207 1.61 -20.19 -2.70
CA ALA A 207 2.37 -20.65 -1.53
C ALA A 207 1.94 -19.96 -0.23
N LEU A 208 1.69 -18.64 -0.28
CA LEU A 208 1.17 -17.91 0.88
C LEU A 208 -0.24 -18.35 1.25
N LEU A 209 -1.13 -18.56 0.28
CA LEU A 209 -2.47 -19.06 0.54
C LEU A 209 -2.42 -20.43 1.21
N GLU A 210 -1.52 -21.32 0.82
CA GLU A 210 -1.33 -22.61 1.51
C GLU A 210 -0.83 -22.42 2.95
N ARG A 211 0.14 -21.52 3.17
CA ARG A 211 0.77 -21.30 4.47
C ARG A 211 -0.10 -20.58 5.50
N VAL A 212 -0.86 -19.55 5.10
CA VAL A 212 -1.49 -18.59 6.02
C VAL A 212 -2.82 -19.11 6.57
N GLY A 213 -2.78 -20.09 7.48
CA GLY A 213 -3.91 -20.90 7.97
C GLY A 213 -5.16 -20.21 8.54
N GLY A 214 -5.28 -18.88 8.48
CA GLY A 214 -6.49 -18.14 8.85
C GLY A 214 -6.53 -16.65 8.47
N ALA A 215 -5.44 -16.12 7.91
CA ALA A 215 -5.38 -14.71 7.52
C ALA A 215 -5.88 -14.47 6.09
N ARG A 216 -6.39 -13.27 5.86
CA ARG A 216 -6.70 -12.78 4.52
C ARG A 216 -5.42 -12.28 3.85
N LEU A 217 -5.28 -12.59 2.57
CA LEU A 217 -4.23 -12.06 1.71
C LEU A 217 -4.82 -10.97 0.83
N ARG A 218 -4.10 -9.86 0.66
CA ARG A 218 -4.47 -8.78 -0.27
C ARG A 218 -3.27 -8.40 -1.10
N LEU A 219 -3.49 -8.18 -2.38
CA LEU A 219 -2.50 -7.61 -3.26
C LEU A 219 -2.57 -6.09 -3.23
N SER A 220 -1.42 -5.43 -3.24
CA SER A 220 -1.35 -4.00 -3.45
C SER A 220 -1.55 -3.66 -4.94
N SER A 221 -0.83 -2.67 -5.47
CA SER A 221 -0.96 -2.31 -6.88
C SER A 221 -0.35 -3.39 -7.76
N VAL A 222 -1.10 -3.89 -8.74
CA VAL A 222 -0.60 -4.84 -9.75
C VAL A 222 -0.81 -4.21 -11.12
N ASN A 223 0.24 -4.16 -11.95
CA ASN A 223 0.12 -3.68 -13.32
C ASN A 223 -0.83 -4.58 -14.12
N ALA A 224 -1.62 -3.99 -15.01
CA ALA A 224 -2.62 -4.74 -15.77
C ALA A 224 -2.01 -5.89 -16.60
N ASN A 225 -0.78 -5.71 -17.08
CA ASN A 225 -0.05 -6.71 -17.88
C ASN A 225 0.38 -7.93 -17.07
N ASP A 226 0.49 -7.82 -15.74
CA ASP A 226 0.96 -8.89 -14.87
C ASP A 226 -0.20 -9.74 -14.31
N ILE A 227 -1.44 -9.37 -14.62
CA ILE A 227 -2.63 -10.15 -14.27
C ILE A 227 -2.78 -11.30 -15.26
N THR A 228 -2.06 -12.38 -15.00
CA THR A 228 -2.13 -13.63 -15.76
C THR A 228 -3.41 -14.40 -15.46
N PRO A 229 -3.85 -15.33 -16.33
CA PRO A 229 -4.94 -16.25 -16.02
C PRO A 229 -4.74 -17.02 -14.71
N ALA A 230 -3.53 -17.55 -14.49
CA ALA A 230 -3.19 -18.26 -13.25
C ALA A 230 -3.35 -17.37 -12.00
N LEU A 231 -2.91 -16.11 -12.08
CA LEU A 231 -3.08 -15.17 -10.97
C LEU A 231 -4.57 -14.79 -10.77
N ALA A 232 -5.33 -14.66 -11.85
CA ALA A 232 -6.77 -14.35 -11.80
C ALA A 232 -7.58 -15.51 -11.22
N GLU A 233 -7.22 -16.76 -11.51
CA GLU A 233 -7.87 -17.97 -10.98
C GLU A 233 -7.77 -18.05 -9.44
N LEU A 234 -6.64 -17.62 -8.87
CA LEU A 234 -6.44 -17.55 -7.41
C LEU A 234 -7.46 -16.62 -6.71
N ASN A 235 -8.11 -15.72 -7.44
CA ASN A 235 -9.15 -14.85 -6.89
C ASN A 235 -10.41 -15.61 -6.43
N ALA A 236 -10.59 -16.86 -6.87
CA ALA A 236 -11.64 -17.74 -6.36
C ALA A 236 -11.39 -18.21 -4.91
N HIS A 237 -10.14 -18.14 -4.44
CA HIS A 237 -9.79 -18.60 -3.11
C HIS A 237 -10.32 -17.64 -2.02
N PRO A 238 -11.04 -18.13 -0.99
CA PRO A 238 -11.80 -17.28 -0.06
C PRO A 238 -10.93 -16.37 0.81
N ARG A 239 -9.65 -16.72 1.00
CA ARG A 239 -8.69 -15.89 1.74
C ARG A 239 -8.02 -14.83 0.89
N LEU A 240 -8.04 -14.94 -0.45
CA LEU A 240 -7.54 -13.86 -1.31
C LEU A 240 -8.65 -12.80 -1.43
N CYS A 241 -8.33 -11.57 -1.06
CA CYS A 241 -9.29 -10.48 -1.18
C CYS A 241 -9.58 -10.22 -2.67
N ALA A 242 -10.85 -10.35 -3.05
CA ALA A 242 -11.36 -9.99 -4.38
C ALA A 242 -11.35 -8.46 -4.62
N HIS A 243 -10.16 -7.88 -4.58
CA HIS A 243 -9.90 -6.46 -4.71
C HIS A 243 -8.58 -6.25 -5.44
N TRP A 244 -8.68 -5.79 -6.68
CA TRP A 244 -7.54 -5.51 -7.55
C TRP A 244 -7.35 -4.00 -7.66
N HIS A 245 -6.22 -3.50 -7.17
CA HIS A 245 -5.81 -2.14 -7.43
C HIS A 245 -4.96 -2.12 -8.70
N VAL A 246 -5.59 -1.80 -9.84
CA VAL A 246 -4.95 -1.83 -11.16
C VAL A 246 -4.78 -0.41 -11.69
N PRO A 247 -3.57 0.17 -11.66
CA PRO A 247 -3.35 1.53 -12.11
C PRO A 247 -3.36 1.60 -13.65
N LEU A 248 -4.50 1.98 -14.22
CA LEU A 248 -4.64 2.23 -15.66
C LEU A 248 -4.13 3.64 -15.99
N GLN A 249 -2.83 3.75 -16.26
CA GLN A 249 -2.11 5.02 -16.42
C GLN A 249 -2.76 5.96 -17.45
N ARG A 250 -2.88 5.48 -18.69
CA ARG A 250 -3.57 6.16 -19.78
C ARG A 250 -3.89 5.17 -20.90
N ARG A 251 -5.09 5.26 -21.46
CA ARG A 251 -5.43 4.58 -22.72
C ARG A 251 -4.69 5.28 -23.87
N PRO A 252 -3.96 4.56 -24.75
CA PRO A 252 -3.44 5.17 -25.96
C PRO A 252 -4.61 5.78 -26.75
N ARG A 253 -4.46 7.05 -27.19
CA ARG A 253 -5.42 7.63 -28.12
C ARG A 253 -5.34 6.82 -29.41
N THR A 254 -6.31 5.95 -29.66
CA THR A 254 -6.53 5.39 -30.99
C THR A 254 -6.78 6.57 -31.93
N THR A 255 -5.80 6.90 -32.77
CA THR A 255 -5.94 7.90 -33.85
C THR A 255 -6.68 7.34 -35.05
N THR A 256 -7.03 6.05 -35.05
CA THR A 256 -7.89 5.46 -36.07
C THR A 256 -9.35 5.76 -35.71
N PRO A 257 -10.09 6.57 -36.49
CA PRO A 257 -11.54 6.59 -36.37
C PRO A 257 -12.06 5.16 -36.64
N PRO A 258 -13.18 4.74 -36.02
CA PRO A 258 -13.82 3.50 -36.45
C PRO A 258 -14.03 3.57 -37.97
N PRO A 259 -13.82 2.48 -38.73
CA PRO A 259 -14.11 2.49 -40.15
C PRO A 259 -15.54 3.00 -40.33
N SER A 260 -15.69 4.08 -41.10
CA SER A 260 -17.00 4.63 -41.38
C SER A 260 -17.85 3.52 -41.97
N LEU A 261 -18.99 3.25 -41.35
CA LEU A 261 -20.06 2.42 -41.92
C LEU A 261 -20.69 3.18 -43.11
N SER A 262 -19.91 3.45 -44.16
CA SER A 262 -20.40 4.15 -45.35
C SER A 262 -19.76 3.70 -46.67
N SER A 263 -19.05 2.58 -46.71
CA SER A 263 -18.70 1.90 -47.97
C SER A 263 -19.60 0.70 -48.25
N ARG A 264 -20.92 0.87 -48.10
CA ARG A 264 -21.84 0.11 -48.97
C ARG A 264 -21.73 0.73 -50.36
N ARG A 265 -20.77 0.24 -51.15
CA ARG A 265 -20.77 0.41 -52.60
C ARG A 265 -22.17 0.02 -53.10
N ARG A 266 -22.88 0.98 -53.68
CA ARG A 266 -24.04 0.71 -54.55
C ARG A 266 -23.50 -0.13 -55.70
N GLY A 267 -23.77 -1.43 -55.68
CA GLY A 267 -23.66 -2.26 -56.88
C GLY A 267 -24.69 -1.74 -57.88
N SER A 268 -24.22 -1.23 -59.00
CA SER A 268 -25.02 -0.94 -60.18
C SER A 268 -25.61 -2.24 -60.72
N SER A 269 -26.92 -2.22 -60.88
CA SER A 269 -27.75 -3.26 -61.47
C SER A 269 -27.45 -3.49 -62.94
N THR A 270 -27.22 -4.74 -63.34
CA THR A 270 -27.66 -5.29 -64.62
C THR A 270 -28.33 -6.64 -64.35
N ALA A 271 -29.58 -6.76 -64.81
CA ALA A 271 -30.40 -7.98 -64.83
C ALA A 271 -29.74 -9.05 -65.72
N THR A 272 -30.01 -10.37 -65.63
CA THR A 272 -31.30 -11.08 -65.78
C THR A 272 -31.12 -12.58 -65.36
N PRO A 273 -32.07 -13.54 -65.46
CA PRO A 273 -32.45 -14.39 -64.32
C PRO A 273 -32.37 -15.93 -64.58
N SER A 274 -32.52 -16.73 -63.51
CA SER A 274 -33.30 -17.99 -63.44
C SER A 274 -32.83 -18.80 -62.22
N ALA A 275 -33.69 -19.00 -61.22
CA ALA A 275 -34.57 -20.16 -61.01
C ALA A 275 -33.91 -21.25 -60.13
N GLY A 276 -34.49 -21.50 -58.95
CA GLY A 276 -34.08 -22.64 -58.12
C GLY A 276 -34.47 -22.51 -56.64
N ARG A 277 -35.70 -22.91 -56.32
CA ARG A 277 -36.26 -23.02 -54.97
C ARG A 277 -35.45 -23.97 -54.07
N ARG A 278 -35.37 -23.69 -52.75
CA ARG A 278 -36.09 -24.44 -51.70
C ARG A 278 -35.74 -23.98 -50.26
N ALA A 279 -36.84 -23.78 -49.52
CA ALA A 279 -37.12 -23.80 -48.08
C ALA A 279 -36.00 -23.99 -47.05
N ARG A 280 -36.00 -23.12 -46.02
CA ARG A 280 -35.55 -23.41 -44.66
C ARG A 280 -36.67 -23.09 -43.66
N THR A 281 -36.96 -24.03 -42.77
CA THR A 281 -37.87 -23.91 -41.61
C THR A 281 -37.00 -23.87 -40.32
N PRO A 282 -37.42 -23.17 -39.24
CA PRO A 282 -36.57 -22.66 -38.15
C PRO A 282 -36.58 -23.62 -36.93
N PRO A 283 -35.92 -23.33 -35.79
CA PRO A 283 -36.48 -22.46 -34.72
C PRO A 283 -35.36 -21.76 -33.88
N ARG A 284 -35.49 -21.03 -32.77
CA ARG A 284 -36.53 -20.77 -31.75
C ARG A 284 -36.07 -19.50 -30.99
N ARG A 285 -36.99 -18.58 -30.68
CA ARG A 285 -36.77 -17.52 -29.66
C ARG A 285 -37.15 -18.07 -28.30
N CYS A 286 -36.35 -17.76 -27.28
CA CYS A 286 -36.78 -17.81 -25.88
C CYS A 286 -36.86 -16.38 -25.32
N SER A 287 -37.88 -16.21 -24.49
CA SER A 287 -38.50 -15.02 -23.93
C SER A 287 -37.69 -14.35 -22.81
N ALA A 288 -37.80 -13.03 -22.71
CA ALA A 288 -37.68 -12.32 -21.43
C ALA A 288 -38.77 -11.25 -21.35
N THR A 289 -39.64 -11.46 -20.37
CA THR A 289 -40.76 -10.65 -19.89
C THR A 289 -40.30 -9.50 -18.99
N GLY A 290 -41.13 -8.46 -18.85
CA GLY A 290 -41.07 -7.48 -17.76
C GLY A 290 -40.83 -6.04 -18.24
N SER A 291 -41.81 -5.34 -18.81
CA SER A 291 -42.83 -4.53 -18.14
C SER A 291 -42.32 -3.23 -17.49
N THR A 292 -42.67 -2.10 -18.14
CA THR A 292 -43.18 -0.83 -17.57
C THR A 292 -42.30 -0.06 -16.55
N ARG A 293 -42.19 1.27 -16.55
CA ARG A 293 -43.14 2.31 -16.97
C ARG A 293 -42.39 3.65 -17.04
N ARG A 294 -42.73 4.44 -18.06
CA ARG A 294 -42.42 5.87 -18.16
C ARG A 294 -43.12 6.66 -17.05
N ARG A 295 -42.47 7.71 -16.55
CA ARG A 295 -43.15 8.96 -16.13
C ARG A 295 -42.39 10.16 -16.71
N ARG A 296 -43.14 11.00 -17.40
CA ARG A 296 -42.77 12.33 -17.89
C ARG A 296 -43.13 13.38 -16.83
N GLY A 297 -42.38 14.47 -16.84
CA GLY A 297 -42.93 15.83 -16.77
C GLY A 297 -42.90 16.52 -15.41
N GLY A 298 -42.40 17.76 -15.41
CA GLY A 298 -42.59 18.72 -14.32
C GLY A 298 -41.52 19.80 -14.32
N ALA A 299 -41.92 21.05 -14.57
CA ALA A 299 -41.09 22.16 -15.00
C ALA A 299 -40.61 23.11 -13.88
N ALA A 300 -39.57 23.87 -14.23
CA ALA A 300 -39.14 25.21 -13.81
C ALA A 300 -39.78 25.92 -12.60
N GLY A 301 -38.90 26.45 -11.74
CA GLY A 301 -39.16 27.60 -10.86
C GLY A 301 -37.84 28.31 -10.52
N ARG A 302 -37.71 29.60 -10.89
CA ARG A 302 -36.60 30.49 -10.54
C ARG A 302 -36.99 31.29 -9.29
N SER A 303 -36.05 31.58 -8.39
CA SER A 303 -35.86 32.93 -7.80
C SER A 303 -34.71 33.00 -6.78
N ALA A 304 -33.84 33.98 -7.00
CA ALA A 304 -33.22 34.90 -6.05
C ALA A 304 -32.46 34.39 -4.79
N GLY A 305 -31.12 34.48 -4.89
CA GLY A 305 -30.28 35.38 -4.09
C GLY A 305 -30.29 35.29 -2.56
N ARG A 306 -29.18 34.82 -1.97
CA ARG A 306 -28.58 35.35 -0.73
C ARG A 306 -27.09 35.00 -0.67
N ARG A 307 -26.24 36.02 -0.60
CA ARG A 307 -24.81 35.92 -0.27
C ARG A 307 -24.67 35.56 1.22
N ARG A 308 -23.85 34.55 1.56
CA ARG A 308 -23.23 34.40 2.88
C ARG A 308 -21.80 33.85 2.72
N ALA A 309 -20.95 34.32 3.65
CA ALA A 309 -19.50 34.26 3.77
C ALA A 309 -18.86 32.84 3.75
N PRO A 310 -17.53 32.71 3.57
CA PRO A 310 -16.86 31.44 3.32
C PRO A 310 -16.85 30.54 4.57
N ALA A 311 -17.21 29.27 4.37
CA ALA A 311 -17.06 28.22 5.38
C ALA A 311 -15.59 27.80 5.49
N SER A 312 -15.04 27.91 6.70
CA SER A 312 -13.80 27.29 7.12
C SER A 312 -13.84 25.76 6.95
N PRO A 313 -12.72 25.09 6.64
CA PRO A 313 -12.70 23.64 6.45
C PRO A 313 -12.93 22.92 7.79
N PRO A 314 -13.61 21.76 7.82
CA PRO A 314 -13.79 21.01 9.05
C PRO A 314 -12.45 20.42 9.49
N GLY A 315 -12.01 20.83 10.68
CA GLY A 315 -10.91 20.21 11.41
C GLY A 315 -11.25 18.75 11.70
N GLY A 316 -10.43 17.84 11.21
CA GLY A 316 -10.45 16.43 11.62
C GLY A 316 -9.93 16.33 13.05
N ALA A 317 -10.84 16.12 13.99
CA ALA A 317 -10.51 15.82 15.37
C ALA A 317 -9.83 14.44 15.48
N PRO A 318 -8.86 14.29 16.40
CA PRO A 318 -8.15 13.05 16.67
C PRO A 318 -9.03 12.04 17.41
N TRP A 319 -8.85 10.77 17.04
CA TRP A 319 -9.57 9.62 17.56
C TRP A 319 -8.92 9.17 18.88
N ALA A 320 -9.55 9.51 20.01
CA ALA A 320 -9.30 8.88 21.30
C ALA A 320 -10.64 8.82 22.05
N ALA A 321 -11.16 7.60 22.25
CA ALA A 321 -11.98 7.16 23.39
C ALA A 321 -12.91 6.01 22.98
N ALA A 322 -12.62 4.81 23.48
CA ALA A 322 -13.63 3.85 23.93
C ALA A 322 -12.98 2.76 24.79
N SER A 323 -12.60 3.11 26.01
CA SER A 323 -12.40 2.16 27.11
C SER A 323 -13.38 2.53 28.23
N ARG A 324 -14.56 1.91 28.20
CA ARG A 324 -15.45 1.77 29.37
C ARG A 324 -16.11 0.41 29.31
N TRP A 325 -15.55 -0.54 30.04
CA TRP A 325 -16.30 -1.66 30.59
C TRP A 325 -15.92 -1.75 32.07
N SER A 326 -16.75 -1.16 32.92
CA SER A 326 -16.76 -1.39 34.36
C SER A 326 -17.72 -2.55 34.65
N GLY A 327 -17.27 -3.49 35.47
CA GLY A 327 -17.90 -4.79 35.65
C GLY A 327 -19.02 -4.88 36.68
N SER A 328 -19.39 -6.13 37.00
CA SER A 328 -19.82 -6.60 38.33
C SER A 328 -20.18 -8.09 38.22
N GLY A 329 -19.72 -8.91 39.19
CA GLY A 329 -20.23 -10.27 39.36
C GLY A 329 -19.22 -11.33 39.81
N SER A 330 -18.48 -11.12 40.90
CA SER A 330 -17.89 -12.24 41.65
C SER A 330 -18.64 -12.41 42.97
N ARG A 331 -19.36 -13.52 43.07
CA ARG A 331 -20.06 -13.97 44.28
C ARG A 331 -19.05 -14.51 45.28
N THR A 332 -19.29 -14.15 46.53
CA THR A 332 -18.70 -14.66 47.75
C THR A 332 -18.91 -16.17 47.90
N ALA A 333 -17.84 -16.92 48.15
CA ALA A 333 -17.89 -18.27 48.67
C ALA A 333 -17.47 -18.25 50.15
N ARG A 334 -18.37 -18.71 51.02
CA ARG A 334 -18.12 -19.04 52.43
C ARG A 334 -17.40 -20.40 52.51
N PRO A 335 -16.58 -20.64 53.55
CA PRO A 335 -16.08 -21.98 53.86
C PRO A 335 -17.10 -22.75 54.71
N VAL A 336 -17.20 -24.06 54.47
CA VAL A 336 -17.86 -25.03 55.35
C VAL A 336 -16.93 -26.24 55.45
N GLY A 337 -16.64 -26.67 56.68
CA GLY A 337 -16.10 -28.00 57.00
C GLY A 337 -14.59 -28.07 57.05
#